data_AF-A0ABD2SVY7-F1
#
_entry.id   AF-A0ABD2SVY7-F1
#
_cell.length_a   1.000
_cell.length_b   1.000
_cell.length_c   1.000
_cell.angle_alpha   90.00
_cell.angle_beta   90.00
_cell.angle_gamma   90.00
#
_symmetry.space_group_name_H-M   'P 1'
#
loop_
_entity.id
_entity.type
_entity.pdbx_description
1 polymer ?
#
loop_
_entity_poly.entity_id
_entity_poly.type
_entity_poly.pdbx_seq_one_letter_code
_entity_poly.pdbx_strand_id
1 'polypeptide(L)'
;MVSCHIIGSSNSLFLCSSLKMESDKSKGTRPGSMDMYRLVKFRLTSLKEEESNNIFVIGDLVWGKVMSHPWWPGKIYDDSLIPSPLCDAKRDGSVFVALYGDYSYAWLDHNQIIPFEPYFEEKSDKSKIQTFFVAVEEAIDELKKRVVLGLTCSCLGNFQPTRIEGLYKVDVSGYTSGTIYSSKQIKKCRDGFHPHGMFSFVKKLAMSPRSLPNNVLGIINFAKVTAYRKAVLKRMMTLMIRHLMNLKMMLTPMFRHLE
;
A
#
# COMPACT_ATOMS: atom_id res chain seq x y z
N MET A 1 -5.38 23.83 -58.83
CA MET A 1 -6.65 24.58 -58.80
C MET A 1 -7.10 24.71 -57.35
N VAL A 2 -7.09 25.97 -56.86
CA VAL A 2 -7.99 26.57 -55.84
C VAL A 2 -8.15 25.78 -54.52
N SER A 3 -7.35 26.03 -53.48
CA SER A 3 -7.34 27.18 -52.55
C SER A 3 -8.66 27.43 -51.80
N CYS A 4 -8.62 27.31 -50.47
CA CYS A 4 -9.34 28.22 -49.57
C CYS A 4 -8.64 28.26 -48.20
N HIS A 5 -8.02 29.39 -47.91
CA HIS A 5 -7.67 29.87 -46.57
C HIS A 5 -8.73 30.90 -46.14
N ILE A 6 -8.97 31.03 -44.83
CA ILE A 6 -8.93 32.29 -44.02
C ILE A 6 -9.66 32.02 -42.66
N ILE A 7 -8.97 31.95 -41.51
CA ILE A 7 -8.55 32.95 -40.48
C ILE A 7 -9.40 32.82 -39.19
N GLY A 8 -8.72 32.81 -38.03
CA GLY A 8 -9.31 33.09 -36.71
C GLY A 8 -8.66 32.30 -35.56
N SER A 9 -7.39 32.55 -35.22
CA SER A 9 -6.96 33.30 -34.02
C SER A 9 -7.21 32.61 -32.66
N SER A 10 -6.14 32.07 -32.05
CA SER A 10 -5.58 32.49 -30.74
C SER A 10 -4.91 31.34 -29.96
N ASN A 11 -3.59 31.47 -29.77
CA ASN A 11 -2.75 31.13 -28.60
C ASN A 11 -2.93 29.73 -27.94
N SER A 12 -1.91 28.88 -27.73
CA SER A 12 -0.55 29.17 -27.26
C SER A 12 0.47 28.07 -27.61
N LEU A 13 1.59 28.51 -28.19
CA LEU A 13 2.98 28.27 -27.73
C LEU A 13 3.31 26.91 -27.09
N PHE A 14 3.89 26.00 -27.86
CA PHE A 14 5.05 25.22 -27.42
C PHE A 14 6.08 25.18 -28.56
N LEU A 15 7.07 26.07 -28.47
CA LEU A 15 8.29 26.04 -29.27
C LEU A 15 9.12 24.82 -28.84
N CYS A 16 9.14 23.80 -29.70
CA CYS A 16 10.18 22.78 -29.70
C CYS A 16 11.37 23.35 -30.49
N SER A 17 12.32 23.98 -29.80
CA SER A 17 13.58 24.40 -30.41
C SER A 17 14.68 23.40 -30.07
N SER A 18 15.06 22.65 -31.11
CA SER A 18 16.38 22.14 -31.43
C SER A 18 17.51 22.46 -30.42
N LEU A 19 18.01 21.41 -29.76
CA LEU A 19 19.41 21.36 -29.32
C LEU A 19 20.13 20.35 -30.20
N LYS A 20 21.07 20.87 -30.98
CA LYS A 20 22.05 20.15 -31.79
C LYS A 20 22.81 19.16 -30.91
N MET A 21 22.90 17.90 -31.35
CA MET A 21 23.93 16.99 -30.87
C MET A 21 25.25 17.36 -31.56
N GLU A 22 26.13 18.03 -30.83
CA GLU A 22 27.55 18.06 -31.17
C GLU A 22 28.21 16.79 -30.63
N SER A 23 28.96 16.14 -31.51
CA SER A 23 29.72 14.94 -31.22
C SER A 23 31.00 15.29 -30.47
N ASP A 24 31.15 14.80 -29.25
CA ASP A 24 32.46 14.76 -28.60
C ASP A 24 32.87 13.32 -28.30
N LYS A 25 33.93 12.88 -28.98
CA LYS A 25 34.58 11.59 -28.78
C LYS A 25 35.52 11.71 -27.59
N SER A 26 35.09 11.30 -26.40
CA SER A 26 36.01 10.95 -25.31
C SER A 26 35.81 9.51 -24.84
N LYS A 27 36.94 8.81 -24.73
CA LYS A 27 37.10 7.37 -24.58
C LYS A 27 36.49 6.82 -23.28
N GLY A 28 35.73 5.74 -23.42
CA GLY A 28 35.65 4.58 -22.54
C GLY A 28 35.62 4.78 -21.02
N THR A 29 34.43 4.62 -20.43
CA THR A 29 34.09 3.58 -19.43
C THR A 29 32.56 3.63 -19.24
N ARG A 30 31.85 2.50 -19.40
CA ARG A 30 30.40 2.45 -19.16
C ARG A 30 30.15 2.68 -17.66
N PRO A 31 29.24 3.58 -17.23
CA PRO A 31 28.84 3.59 -15.84
C PRO A 31 28.03 2.32 -15.59
N GLY A 32 28.69 1.32 -15.01
CA GLY A 32 28.04 0.13 -14.49
C GLY A 32 27.03 0.53 -13.42
N SER A 33 25.88 -0.13 -13.46
CA SER A 33 24.89 -0.30 -12.38
C SER A 33 25.26 0.38 -11.05
N MET A 34 24.96 1.67 -10.92
CA MET A 34 24.97 2.35 -9.64
C MET A 34 23.90 1.70 -8.76
N ASP A 35 24.35 1.11 -7.66
CA ASP A 35 23.71 0.01 -6.95
C ASP A 35 22.30 0.32 -6.40
N MET A 36 21.29 -0.44 -6.86
CA MET A 36 19.95 -0.45 -6.27
C MET A 36 19.98 -0.76 -4.77
N TYR A 37 20.93 -1.60 -4.34
CA TYR A 37 21.16 -1.86 -2.92
C TYR A 37 21.61 -0.61 -2.18
N ARG A 38 22.40 0.29 -2.79
CA ARG A 38 22.80 1.56 -2.19
C ARG A 38 21.63 2.55 -2.14
N LEU A 39 20.76 2.60 -3.14
CA LEU A 39 19.57 3.46 -3.11
C LEU A 39 18.52 2.98 -2.09
N VAL A 40 18.31 1.66 -2.00
CA VAL A 40 17.43 1.06 -0.97
C VAL A 40 18.04 1.23 0.41
N LYS A 41 19.35 0.98 0.57
CA LYS A 41 20.05 1.20 1.84
C LYS A 41 20.09 2.67 2.22
N PHE A 42 20.24 3.58 1.27
CA PHE A 42 20.17 5.03 1.46
C PHE A 42 18.77 5.46 1.92
N ARG A 43 17.69 4.97 1.29
CA ARG A 43 16.33 5.21 1.80
C ARG A 43 16.13 4.61 3.19
N LEU A 44 16.62 3.40 3.44
CA LEU A 44 16.52 2.77 4.76
C LEU A 44 17.31 3.55 5.82
N THR A 45 18.48 4.12 5.49
CA THR A 45 19.25 4.96 6.41
C THR A 45 18.60 6.32 6.62
N SER A 46 18.00 6.93 5.59
CA SER A 46 17.25 8.19 5.74
C SER A 46 15.95 8.01 6.54
N LEU A 47 15.27 6.86 6.38
CA LEU A 47 14.14 6.48 7.24
C LEU A 47 14.56 6.23 8.69
N LYS A 48 15.83 5.86 8.91
CA LYS A 48 16.42 5.73 10.25
C LYS A 48 16.83 7.09 10.85
N GLU A 49 17.15 8.10 10.05
CA GLU A 49 17.49 9.44 10.58
C GLU A 49 16.25 10.28 10.92
N GLU A 50 15.10 10.00 10.31
CA GLU A 50 13.79 10.56 10.73
C GLU A 50 13.30 10.00 12.09
N GLU A 51 14.01 9.02 12.69
CA GLU A 51 13.65 8.30 13.94
C GLU A 51 13.51 9.18 15.19
N SER A 52 14.10 10.38 15.22
CA SER A 52 13.99 11.27 16.40
C SER A 52 12.66 12.05 16.47
N ASN A 53 11.85 12.03 15.40
CA ASN A 53 10.59 12.79 15.29
C ASN A 53 9.40 11.96 14.77
N ASN A 54 9.47 10.61 14.81
CA ASN A 54 8.39 9.79 14.29
C ASN A 54 7.13 9.88 15.16
N ILE A 55 6.20 10.75 14.74
CA ILE A 55 4.86 10.83 15.30
C ILE A 55 4.09 9.60 14.82
N PHE A 56 4.01 8.62 15.70
CA PHE A 56 3.18 7.44 15.54
C PHE A 56 1.69 7.80 15.49
N VAL A 57 0.95 7.29 14.50
CA VAL A 57 -0.50 7.56 14.36
C VAL A 57 -1.34 6.30 14.51
N ILE A 58 -2.62 6.47 14.85
CA ILE A 58 -3.58 5.37 14.98
C ILE A 58 -3.57 4.51 13.72
N GLY A 59 -3.42 3.22 13.96
CA GLY A 59 -3.29 2.20 12.94
C GLY A 59 -1.86 1.94 12.52
N ASP A 60 -0.82 2.71 12.80
CA ASP A 60 0.53 2.33 12.36
C ASP A 60 0.95 0.94 12.89
N LEU A 61 1.63 0.17 12.04
CA LEU A 61 2.21 -1.12 12.41
C LEU A 61 3.55 -0.85 13.08
N VAL A 62 3.78 -1.50 14.22
CA VAL A 62 4.92 -1.24 15.09
C VAL A 62 5.48 -2.51 15.69
N TRP A 63 6.71 -2.45 16.18
CA TRP A 63 7.23 -3.39 17.15
C TRP A 63 7.16 -2.75 18.54
N GLY A 64 6.52 -3.42 19.48
CA GLY A 64 6.44 -3.03 20.87
C GLY A 64 7.37 -3.87 21.76
N LYS A 65 8.08 -3.23 22.68
CA LYS A 65 8.91 -3.90 23.68
C LYS A 65 8.13 -4.03 24.98
N VAL A 66 7.52 -5.19 25.18
CA VAL A 66 6.87 -5.55 26.46
C VAL A 66 7.80 -6.38 27.34
N MET A 67 7.53 -6.38 28.65
CA MET A 67 8.35 -7.07 29.64
C MET A 67 8.43 -8.57 29.35
N SER A 68 9.61 -9.17 29.52
CA SER A 68 9.86 -10.61 29.37
C SER A 68 9.60 -11.23 27.99
N HIS A 69 9.26 -10.43 26.98
CA HIS A 69 9.10 -10.86 25.58
C HIS A 69 10.13 -10.20 24.66
N PRO A 70 10.41 -10.77 23.47
CA PRO A 70 11.13 -10.05 22.41
C PRO A 70 10.35 -8.80 21.97
N TRP A 71 10.92 -8.02 21.05
CA TRP A 71 10.15 -7.02 20.32
C TRP A 71 8.97 -7.72 19.63
N TRP A 72 7.75 -7.36 20.01
CA TRP A 72 6.52 -8.04 19.60
C TRP A 72 5.76 -7.18 18.60
N PRO A 73 5.22 -7.75 17.51
CA PRO A 73 4.52 -6.94 16.52
C PRO A 73 3.14 -6.51 17.02
N GLY A 74 2.75 -5.29 16.68
CA GLY A 74 1.47 -4.73 17.08
C GLY A 74 0.99 -3.62 16.16
N LYS A 75 -0.18 -3.09 16.49
CA LYS A 75 -0.80 -1.97 15.80
C LYS A 75 -1.26 -0.93 16.80
N ILE A 76 -1.00 0.34 16.50
CA ILE A 76 -1.50 1.43 17.33
C ILE A 76 -3.02 1.46 17.26
N TYR A 77 -3.63 1.39 18.43
CA TYR A 77 -5.06 1.31 18.60
C TYR A 77 -5.61 2.66 19.08
N ASP A 78 -6.88 2.91 18.80
CA ASP A 78 -7.55 4.13 19.24
C ASP A 78 -7.88 4.00 20.73
N ASP A 79 -7.28 4.87 21.55
CA ASP A 79 -7.45 4.82 23.00
C ASP A 79 -8.83 5.30 23.46
N SER A 80 -9.56 6.04 22.62
CA SER A 80 -10.94 6.46 22.89
C SER A 80 -11.93 5.29 22.94
N LEU A 81 -11.54 4.13 22.42
CA LEU A 81 -12.35 2.91 22.40
C LEU A 81 -12.06 1.99 23.60
N ILE A 82 -11.21 2.42 24.54
CA ILE A 82 -10.82 1.64 25.71
C ILE A 82 -11.89 1.73 26.81
N PRO A 83 -12.30 0.60 27.43
CA PRO A 83 -13.10 0.63 28.66
C PRO A 83 -12.36 1.35 29.81
N SER A 84 -13.07 2.21 30.56
CA SER A 84 -12.51 3.09 31.60
C SER A 84 -11.39 2.52 32.50
N PRO A 85 -11.44 1.27 32.99
CA PRO A 85 -10.38 0.74 33.89
C PRO A 85 -8.99 0.58 33.24
N LEU A 86 -8.91 0.52 31.91
CA LEU A 86 -7.65 0.41 31.16
C LEU A 86 -7.05 1.80 30.82
N CYS A 87 -7.83 2.87 30.97
CA CYS A 87 -7.38 4.24 30.79
C CYS A 87 -6.47 4.71 31.93
N ASP A 88 -6.66 4.19 33.15
CA ASP A 88 -5.91 4.59 34.33
C ASP A 88 -4.41 4.25 34.25
N ALA A 89 -4.04 3.33 33.35
CA ALA A 89 -2.65 2.95 33.08
C ALA A 89 -1.96 3.84 32.01
N LYS A 90 -2.67 4.82 31.44
CA LYS A 90 -2.12 5.76 30.46
C LYS A 90 -1.08 6.67 31.12
N ARG A 91 0.10 6.77 30.50
CA ARG A 91 1.18 7.66 30.93
C ARG A 91 1.35 8.75 29.87
N ASP A 92 1.87 9.90 30.29
CA ASP A 92 2.02 11.02 29.38
C ASP A 92 3.04 10.68 28.29
N GLY A 93 2.65 10.85 27.02
CA GLY A 93 3.46 10.49 25.86
C GLY A 93 3.50 8.99 25.51
N SER A 94 2.74 8.12 26.20
CA SER A 94 2.62 6.71 25.83
C SER A 94 1.54 6.49 24.76
N VAL A 95 1.71 5.44 23.96
CA VAL A 95 0.78 5.03 22.91
C VAL A 95 0.14 3.69 23.23
N PHE A 96 -1.13 3.53 22.86
CA PHE A 96 -1.88 2.30 23.08
C PHE A 96 -1.72 1.35 21.90
N VAL A 97 -1.22 0.15 22.17
CA VAL A 97 -0.89 -0.84 21.13
C VAL A 97 -1.65 -2.13 21.38
N ALA A 98 -2.33 -2.62 20.34
CA ALA A 98 -2.87 -3.99 20.29
C ALA A 98 -1.78 -4.91 19.71
N LEU A 99 -1.37 -5.91 20.48
CA LEU A 99 -0.35 -6.89 20.10
C LEU A 99 -0.98 -8.02 19.28
N TYR A 100 -0.29 -8.46 18.24
CA TYR A 100 -0.75 -9.58 17.42
C TYR A 100 -0.53 -10.93 18.12
N GLY A 101 -1.26 -11.96 17.69
CA GLY A 101 -1.18 -13.32 18.20
C GLY A 101 -2.26 -13.62 19.25
N ASP A 102 -2.25 -12.89 20.36
CA ASP A 102 -3.23 -13.07 21.45
C ASP A 102 -4.16 -11.86 21.67
N TYR A 103 -3.98 -10.80 20.88
CA TYR A 103 -4.78 -9.57 20.94
C TYR A 103 -4.77 -8.88 22.31
N SER A 104 -3.70 -9.08 23.08
CA SER A 104 -3.42 -8.32 24.30
C SER A 104 -3.11 -6.86 23.97
N TYR A 105 -3.29 -5.98 24.96
CA TYR A 105 -3.05 -4.54 24.81
C TYR A 105 -1.95 -4.05 25.75
N ALA A 106 -1.19 -3.05 25.33
CA ALA A 106 -0.14 -2.44 26.13
C ALA A 106 -0.03 -0.93 25.90
N TRP A 107 0.23 -0.18 26.98
CA TRP A 107 0.71 1.19 26.92
C TRP A 107 2.23 1.19 26.78
N LEU A 108 2.74 1.75 25.69
CA LEU A 108 4.17 1.75 25.37
C LEU A 108 4.71 3.18 25.30
N ASP A 109 5.83 3.43 25.96
CA ASP A 109 6.54 4.71 25.89
C ASP A 109 7.34 4.81 24.58
N HIS A 110 7.81 6.01 24.23
CA HIS A 110 8.56 6.28 23.00
C HIS A 110 9.78 5.36 22.80
N ASN A 111 10.47 4.95 23.88
CA ASN A 111 11.63 4.04 23.82
C ASN A 111 11.25 2.55 23.74
N GLN A 112 9.97 2.22 23.89
CA GLN A 112 9.43 0.85 23.82
C GLN A 112 8.75 0.57 22.49
N ILE A 113 8.80 1.48 21.53
CA ILE A 113 8.11 1.34 20.25
C ILE A 113 9.00 1.76 19.09
N ILE A 114 9.01 0.96 18.02
CA ILE A 114 9.73 1.27 16.78
C ILE A 114 8.86 0.91 15.56
N PRO A 115 9.08 1.54 14.39
CA PRO A 115 8.31 1.25 13.17
C PRO A 115 8.45 -0.20 12.71
N PHE A 116 7.37 -0.80 12.18
CA PHE A 116 7.38 -2.21 11.78
C PHE A 116 8.30 -2.51 10.58
N GLU A 117 8.10 -1.81 9.46
CA GLU A 117 8.75 -2.15 8.17
C GLU A 117 10.28 -2.04 8.21
N PRO A 118 10.92 -0.95 8.68
CA PRO A 118 12.37 -0.81 8.63
C PRO A 118 13.15 -1.82 9.48
N TYR A 119 12.48 -2.40 10.48
CA TYR A 119 13.05 -3.36 11.42
C TYR A 119 12.52 -4.78 11.22
N PHE A 120 11.72 -5.02 10.18
CA PHE A 120 11.05 -6.30 9.97
C PHE A 120 12.05 -7.46 9.96
N GLU A 121 13.07 -7.39 9.10
CA GLU A 121 14.06 -8.46 8.95
C GLU A 121 14.89 -8.68 10.21
N GLU A 122 15.11 -7.61 10.98
CA GLU A 122 15.83 -7.69 12.25
C GLU A 122 14.99 -8.38 13.32
N LYS A 123 13.69 -8.09 13.41
CA LYS A 123 12.86 -8.52 14.54
C LYS A 123 12.07 -9.80 14.27
N SER A 124 11.75 -10.13 13.02
CA SER A 124 10.78 -11.19 12.67
C SER A 124 11.19 -12.62 13.02
N ASP A 125 12.48 -12.92 13.23
CA ASP A 125 12.97 -14.26 13.59
C ASP A 125 13.69 -14.29 14.95
N LYS A 126 13.28 -13.41 15.88
CA LYS A 126 13.93 -13.28 17.20
C LYS A 126 13.41 -14.23 18.26
N SER A 127 12.43 -15.06 17.95
CA SER A 127 11.88 -16.05 18.89
C SER A 127 11.41 -17.29 18.15
N LYS A 128 11.50 -18.44 18.81
CA LYS A 128 10.98 -19.73 18.32
C LYS A 128 9.63 -20.11 18.95
N ILE A 129 9.02 -19.19 19.71
CA ILE A 129 7.72 -19.40 20.34
C ILE A 129 6.62 -19.37 19.27
N GLN A 130 5.72 -20.35 19.27
CA GLN A 130 4.65 -20.47 18.26
C GLN A 130 3.77 -19.21 18.19
N THR A 131 3.37 -18.65 19.33
CA THR A 131 2.54 -17.43 19.38
C THR A 131 3.25 -16.21 18.78
N PHE A 132 4.58 -16.16 18.85
CA PHE A 132 5.36 -15.11 18.20
C PHE A 132 5.29 -15.22 16.68
N PHE A 133 5.43 -16.43 16.13
CA PHE A 133 5.29 -16.63 14.68
C PHE A 133 3.90 -16.26 14.18
N VAL A 134 2.85 -16.66 14.92
CA VAL A 134 1.47 -16.26 14.60
C VAL A 134 1.33 -14.74 14.62
N ALA A 135 1.88 -14.07 15.63
CA ALA A 135 1.84 -12.61 15.72
C ALA A 135 2.53 -11.92 14.53
N VAL A 136 3.66 -12.45 14.07
CA VAL A 136 4.39 -11.95 12.90
C VAL A 136 3.58 -12.16 11.61
N GLU A 137 2.98 -13.33 11.42
CA GLU A 137 2.13 -13.62 10.25
C GLU A 137 0.88 -12.71 10.21
N GLU A 138 0.22 -12.48 11.35
CA GLU A 138 -0.92 -11.57 11.43
C GLU A 138 -0.54 -10.11 11.09
N ALA A 139 0.63 -9.66 11.55
CA ALA A 139 1.15 -8.34 11.22
C ALA A 139 1.47 -8.21 9.72
N ILE A 140 2.05 -9.27 9.12
CA ILE A 140 2.27 -9.37 7.68
C ILE A 140 0.95 -9.31 6.92
N ASP A 141 -0.09 -10.00 7.40
CA ASP A 141 -1.40 -9.99 6.74
C ASP A 141 -2.08 -8.63 6.82
N GLU A 142 -1.99 -7.92 7.95
CA GLU A 142 -2.46 -6.53 8.03
C GLU A 142 -1.65 -5.61 7.10
N LEU A 143 -0.32 -5.80 6.98
CA LEU A 143 0.52 -5.07 6.04
C LEU A 143 0.05 -5.27 4.59
N LYS A 144 -0.15 -6.52 4.18
CA LYS A 144 -0.69 -6.85 2.85
C LYS A 144 -2.10 -6.27 2.68
N LYS A 145 -2.95 -6.33 3.70
CA LYS A 145 -4.33 -5.81 3.67
C LYS A 145 -4.36 -4.32 3.35
N ARG A 146 -3.45 -3.52 3.93
CA ARG A 146 -3.34 -2.08 3.64
C ARG A 146 -2.87 -1.77 2.24
N VAL A 147 -1.95 -2.57 1.73
CA VAL A 147 -1.53 -2.50 0.33
C VAL A 147 -2.74 -2.74 -0.59
N VAL A 148 -3.53 -3.77 -0.31
CA VAL A 148 -4.73 -4.06 -1.10
C VAL A 148 -5.78 -2.96 -0.94
N LEU A 149 -5.98 -2.44 0.27
CA LEU A 149 -6.89 -1.31 0.55
C LEU A 149 -6.60 -0.09 -0.36
N GLY A 150 -5.33 0.25 -0.56
CA GLY A 150 -4.91 1.35 -1.44
C GLY A 150 -5.28 1.13 -2.92
N LEU A 151 -5.50 -0.12 -3.33
CA LEU A 151 -5.84 -0.53 -4.70
C LEU A 151 -7.30 -0.98 -4.87
N THR A 152 -8.07 -1.07 -3.79
CA THR A 152 -9.49 -1.44 -3.82
C THR A 152 -10.32 -0.28 -4.42
N CYS A 153 -11.12 -0.57 -5.45
CA CYS A 153 -12.06 0.41 -5.99
C CYS A 153 -13.18 0.71 -4.97
N SER A 154 -13.61 1.97 -4.90
CA SER A 154 -14.85 2.39 -4.23
C SER A 154 -16.14 1.84 -4.85
N CYS A 155 -16.02 1.16 -6.00
CA CYS A 155 -17.10 0.49 -6.73
C CYS A 155 -17.80 -0.58 -5.87
N LEU A 156 -19.07 -0.88 -6.17
CA LEU A 156 -19.80 -2.07 -5.69
C LEU A 156 -19.87 -2.21 -4.15
N GLY A 157 -19.91 -1.10 -3.41
CA GLY A 157 -20.12 -1.15 -1.96
C GLY A 157 -18.95 -1.68 -1.15
N ASN A 158 -17.73 -1.78 -1.72
CA ASN A 158 -16.55 -2.18 -0.95
C ASN A 158 -16.23 -1.17 0.16
N PHE A 159 -16.68 0.08 0.02
CA PHE A 159 -16.54 1.14 1.02
C PHE A 159 -17.93 1.55 1.48
N GLN A 160 -18.26 1.23 2.73
CA GLN A 160 -19.53 1.57 3.34
C GLN A 160 -19.29 2.67 4.39
N PRO A 161 -19.93 3.84 4.27
CA PRO A 161 -19.83 4.85 5.31
C PRO A 161 -20.39 4.30 6.62
N THR A 162 -19.74 4.63 7.74
CA THR A 162 -20.28 4.33 9.07
C THR A 162 -21.17 5.48 9.56
N ARG A 163 -21.71 5.38 10.78
CA ARG A 163 -22.42 6.49 11.44
C ARG A 163 -21.51 7.65 11.82
N ILE A 164 -20.19 7.40 11.90
CA ILE A 164 -19.18 8.40 12.24
C ILE A 164 -18.59 8.94 10.95
N GLU A 165 -18.64 10.26 10.77
CA GLU A 165 -18.13 10.92 9.59
C GLU A 165 -16.62 10.65 9.41
N GLY A 166 -16.21 10.40 8.16
CA GLY A 166 -14.82 10.12 7.84
C GLY A 166 -14.34 8.71 8.21
N LEU A 167 -15.20 7.85 8.74
CA LEU A 167 -14.93 6.42 8.96
C LEU A 167 -15.72 5.54 7.98
N TYR A 168 -15.03 4.54 7.43
CA TYR A 168 -15.56 3.62 6.43
C TYR A 168 -15.33 2.19 6.87
N LYS A 169 -16.37 1.37 6.82
CA LYS A 169 -16.26 -0.08 6.85
C LYS A 169 -15.84 -0.52 5.44
N VAL A 170 -14.69 -1.16 5.33
CA VAL A 170 -14.13 -1.56 4.03
C VAL A 170 -14.03 -3.07 3.94
N ASP A 171 -14.55 -3.63 2.84
CA ASP A 171 -14.37 -5.04 2.49
C ASP A 171 -13.19 -5.18 1.53
N VAL A 172 -12.09 -5.74 2.04
CA VAL A 172 -10.86 -5.95 1.27
C VAL A 172 -10.82 -7.42 0.85
N SER A 173 -10.98 -7.67 -0.45
CA SER A 173 -11.07 -9.03 -1.00
C SER A 173 -9.88 -9.91 -0.59
N GLY A 174 -10.17 -11.03 0.04
CA GLY A 174 -9.18 -11.99 0.53
C GLY A 174 -8.67 -11.74 1.96
N TYR A 175 -9.30 -10.83 2.69
CA TYR A 175 -9.00 -10.54 4.10
C TYR A 175 -10.29 -10.47 4.94
N THR A 176 -10.13 -10.44 6.26
CA THR A 176 -11.24 -10.30 7.21
C THR A 176 -12.10 -9.08 6.87
N SER A 177 -13.38 -9.34 6.59
CA SER A 177 -14.35 -8.31 6.21
C SER A 177 -14.70 -7.41 7.38
N GLY A 178 -15.14 -6.20 7.08
CA GLY A 178 -15.70 -5.28 8.06
C GLY A 178 -14.69 -4.50 8.91
N THR A 179 -13.42 -4.44 8.48
CA THR A 179 -12.45 -3.55 9.12
C THR A 179 -12.83 -2.09 8.87
N ILE A 180 -12.76 -1.26 9.91
CA ILE A 180 -13.03 0.18 9.83
C ILE A 180 -11.74 0.95 9.59
N TYR A 181 -11.78 1.91 8.67
CA TYR A 181 -10.67 2.80 8.33
C TYR A 181 -11.12 4.25 8.28
N SER A 182 -10.25 5.16 8.70
CA SER A 182 -10.47 6.58 8.48
C SER A 182 -10.15 7.01 7.03
N SER A 183 -10.75 8.11 6.58
CA SER A 183 -10.41 8.78 5.32
C SER A 183 -8.90 9.01 5.19
N LYS A 184 -8.25 9.39 6.30
CA LYS A 184 -6.80 9.63 6.35
C LYS A 184 -6.01 8.35 6.09
N GLN A 185 -6.38 7.24 6.73
CA GLN A 185 -5.73 5.93 6.51
C GLN A 185 -5.93 5.43 5.08
N ILE A 186 -7.14 5.56 4.53
CA ILE A 186 -7.44 5.17 3.14
C ILE A 186 -6.60 6.01 2.17
N LYS A 187 -6.54 7.33 2.38
CA LYS A 187 -5.71 8.23 1.58
C LYS A 187 -4.22 7.87 1.66
N LYS A 188 -3.68 7.67 2.87
CA LYS A 188 -2.28 7.20 3.08
C LYS A 188 -1.98 5.91 2.29
N CYS A 189 -2.91 4.94 2.30
CA CYS A 189 -2.74 3.69 1.56
C CYS A 189 -2.77 3.91 0.03
N ARG A 190 -3.65 4.78 -0.47
CA ARG A 190 -3.73 5.13 -1.89
C ARG A 190 -2.48 5.87 -2.37
N ASP A 191 -2.04 6.88 -1.62
CA ASP A 191 -0.87 7.69 -1.93
C ASP A 191 0.44 6.88 -1.86
N GLY A 192 0.47 5.81 -1.06
CA GLY A 192 1.59 4.87 -0.99
C GLY A 192 1.80 4.01 -2.25
N PHE A 193 0.84 3.97 -3.18
CA PHE A 193 0.98 3.23 -4.42
C PHE A 193 1.78 4.00 -5.47
N HIS A 194 2.94 3.46 -5.84
CA HIS A 194 3.84 4.04 -6.82
C HIS A 194 3.96 3.13 -8.05
N PRO A 195 3.31 3.46 -9.19
CA PRO A 195 3.29 2.61 -10.39
C PRO A 195 4.69 2.25 -10.91
N HIS A 196 5.62 3.20 -10.93
CA HIS A 196 6.98 2.97 -11.40
C HIS A 196 7.75 1.97 -10.52
N GLY A 197 7.56 2.03 -9.20
CA GLY A 197 8.17 1.08 -8.27
C GLY A 197 7.65 -0.34 -8.47
N MET A 198 6.33 -0.49 -8.64
CA MET A 198 5.71 -1.78 -8.94
C MET A 198 6.20 -2.33 -10.29
N PHE A 199 6.24 -1.51 -11.34
CA PHE A 199 6.74 -1.92 -12.66
C PHE A 199 8.18 -2.41 -12.61
N SER A 200 9.04 -1.67 -11.90
CA SER A 200 10.45 -2.05 -11.70
C SER A 200 10.58 -3.39 -10.99
N PHE A 201 9.74 -3.64 -9.97
CA PHE A 201 9.67 -4.93 -9.28
C PHE A 201 9.24 -6.07 -10.20
N VAL A 202 8.17 -5.88 -10.99
CA VAL A 202 7.70 -6.89 -11.97
C VAL A 202 8.77 -7.18 -13.02
N LYS A 203 9.46 -6.15 -13.54
CA LYS A 203 10.57 -6.32 -14.49
C LYS A 203 11.68 -7.17 -13.88
N LYS A 204 12.04 -6.91 -12.62
CA LYS A 204 13.06 -7.71 -11.91
C LYS A 204 12.64 -9.17 -11.76
N LEU A 205 11.38 -9.44 -11.38
CA LEU A 205 10.86 -10.81 -11.30
C LEU A 205 10.85 -11.50 -12.67
N ALA A 206 10.51 -10.79 -13.74
CA ALA A 206 10.53 -11.36 -15.10
C ALA A 206 11.95 -11.76 -15.55
N MET A 207 12.96 -10.96 -15.18
CA MET A 207 14.37 -11.25 -15.46
C MET A 207 14.95 -12.34 -14.55
N SER A 208 14.35 -12.59 -13.38
CA SER A 208 14.84 -13.57 -12.40
C SER A 208 13.68 -14.16 -11.59
N PRO A 209 12.91 -15.11 -12.17
CA PRO A 209 11.66 -15.59 -11.55
C PRO A 209 11.84 -16.29 -10.19
N ARG A 210 13.05 -16.81 -9.93
CA ARG A 210 13.40 -17.51 -8.68
C ARG A 210 13.90 -16.58 -7.57
N SER A 211 14.10 -15.28 -7.84
CA SER A 211 14.64 -14.32 -6.87
C SER A 211 13.55 -13.50 -6.19
N LEU A 212 12.52 -14.15 -5.64
CA LEU A 212 11.52 -13.42 -4.85
C LEU A 212 12.21 -12.90 -3.57
N PRO A 213 12.21 -11.59 -3.31
CA PRO A 213 12.81 -11.08 -2.09
C PRO A 213 12.00 -11.58 -0.90
N ASN A 214 12.62 -12.38 -0.03
CA ASN A 214 12.01 -12.83 1.23
C ASN A 214 12.19 -11.76 2.33
N ASN A 215 11.86 -10.52 1.99
CA ASN A 215 12.01 -9.34 2.84
C ASN A 215 10.72 -8.51 2.78
N VAL A 216 10.56 -7.54 3.68
CA VAL A 216 9.30 -6.81 3.83
C VAL A 216 8.88 -6.11 2.53
N LEU A 217 9.85 -5.57 1.80
CA LEU A 217 9.62 -4.90 0.52
C LEU A 217 9.15 -5.87 -0.57
N GLY A 218 9.68 -7.09 -0.58
CA GLY A 218 9.25 -8.17 -1.46
C GLY A 218 7.79 -8.57 -1.19
N ILE A 219 7.43 -8.73 0.09
CA ILE A 219 6.06 -9.03 0.52
C ILE A 219 5.11 -7.92 0.07
N ILE A 220 5.43 -6.66 0.35
CA ILE A 220 4.63 -5.48 -0.03
C ILE A 220 4.45 -5.43 -1.55
N ASN A 221 5.53 -5.57 -2.32
CA ASN A 221 5.44 -5.46 -3.77
C ASN A 221 4.70 -6.64 -4.41
N PHE A 222 4.85 -7.85 -3.87
CA PHE A 222 4.09 -9.00 -4.31
C PHE A 222 2.59 -8.80 -4.07
N ALA A 223 2.21 -8.28 -2.89
CA ALA A 223 0.84 -7.90 -2.60
C ALA A 223 0.32 -6.81 -3.55
N LYS A 224 1.13 -5.77 -3.86
CA LYS A 224 0.77 -4.71 -4.81
C LYS A 224 0.47 -5.27 -6.19
N VAL A 225 1.35 -6.10 -6.74
CA VAL A 225 1.18 -6.71 -8.07
C VAL A 225 -0.07 -7.58 -8.11
N THR A 226 -0.27 -8.41 -7.08
CA THR A 226 -1.43 -9.29 -6.98
C THR A 226 -2.74 -8.50 -6.90
N ALA A 227 -2.78 -7.47 -6.05
CA ALA A 227 -3.94 -6.60 -5.90
C ALA A 227 -4.24 -5.81 -7.18
N TYR A 228 -3.21 -5.24 -7.83
CA TYR A 228 -3.38 -4.53 -9.11
C TYR A 228 -3.92 -5.45 -10.20
N ARG A 229 -3.36 -6.66 -10.34
CA ARG A 229 -3.85 -7.67 -11.29
C ARG A 229 -5.33 -8.00 -11.03
N LYS A 230 -5.70 -8.24 -9.77
CA LYS A 230 -7.11 -8.49 -9.38
C LYS A 230 -8.01 -7.32 -9.73
N ALA A 231 -7.59 -6.08 -9.44
CA ALA A 231 -8.38 -4.87 -9.71
C ALA A 231 -8.62 -4.68 -11.21
N VAL A 232 -7.59 -4.86 -12.05
CA VAL A 232 -7.70 -4.76 -13.51
C VAL A 232 -8.59 -5.86 -14.07
N LEU A 233 -8.38 -7.12 -13.68
CA LEU A 233 -9.18 -8.25 -14.17
C LEU A 233 -10.65 -8.14 -13.76
N LYS A 234 -10.94 -7.72 -12.52
CA LYS A 234 -12.32 -7.49 -12.06
C LYS A 234 -12.99 -6.42 -12.93
N ARG A 235 -12.30 -5.33 -13.24
CA ARG A 235 -12.82 -4.27 -14.13
C ARG A 235 -13.09 -4.78 -15.55
N MET A 236 -12.17 -5.55 -16.13
CA MET A 236 -12.35 -6.12 -17.47
C MET A 236 -13.54 -7.10 -17.51
N MET A 237 -13.68 -7.96 -16.50
CA MET A 237 -14.80 -8.89 -16.39
C MET A 237 -16.13 -8.15 -16.20
N THR A 238 -16.19 -7.11 -15.35
CA THR A 238 -17.39 -6.29 -15.19
C THR A 238 -17.78 -5.57 -16.48
N LEU A 239 -16.82 -5.03 -17.24
CA LEU A 239 -17.09 -4.40 -18.53
C LEU A 239 -17.62 -5.41 -19.55
N MET A 240 -17.06 -6.61 -19.59
CA MET A 240 -17.51 -7.69 -20.48
C MET A 240 -18.95 -8.14 -20.14
N ILE A 241 -19.25 -8.36 -18.85
CA ILE A 241 -20.60 -8.70 -18.38
C ILE A 241 -21.59 -7.59 -18.73
N ARG A 242 -21.23 -6.31 -18.50
CA ARG A 242 -22.09 -5.17 -18.85
C ARG A 242 -22.34 -5.08 -20.36
N HIS A 243 -21.32 -5.35 -21.17
CA HIS A 243 -21.46 -5.38 -22.62
C HIS A 243 -22.39 -6.52 -23.07
N LEU A 244 -22.22 -7.72 -22.52
CA LEU A 244 -23.11 -8.86 -22.78
C LEU A 244 -24.55 -8.60 -22.32
N MET A 245 -24.75 -7.97 -21.15
CA MET A 245 -26.07 -7.58 -20.67
C MET A 245 -26.73 -6.52 -21.58
N ASN A 246 -25.96 -5.51 -22.02
CA ASN A 246 -26.45 -4.51 -22.97
C ASN A 246 -26.81 -5.13 -24.32
N LEU A 247 -25.98 -6.05 -24.84
CA LEU A 247 -26.26 -6.78 -26.07
C LEU A 247 -27.53 -7.62 -25.93
N LYS A 248 -27.68 -8.35 -24.82
CA LYS A 248 -28.91 -9.10 -24.52
C LYS A 248 -30.13 -8.17 -24.48
N MET A 249 -30.05 -7.01 -23.82
CA MET A 249 -31.15 -6.03 -23.79
C MET A 249 -31.48 -5.46 -25.17
N MET A 250 -30.50 -5.22 -26.04
CA MET A 250 -30.74 -4.75 -27.41
C MET A 250 -31.37 -5.82 -28.30
N LEU A 251 -31.02 -7.09 -28.09
CA LEU A 251 -31.55 -8.21 -28.86
C LEU A 251 -32.94 -8.66 -28.37
N THR A 252 -33.27 -8.49 -27.09
CA THR A 252 -34.53 -8.98 -26.49
C THR A 252 -35.81 -8.43 -27.15
N PRO A 253 -35.91 -7.16 -27.60
CA PRO A 253 -37.06 -6.66 -28.36
C PRO A 253 -37.13 -7.19 -29.79
N MET A 254 -35.99 -7.46 -30.45
CA MET A 254 -35.99 -7.94 -31.84
C MET A 254 -36.56 -9.36 -32.00
N PHE A 255 -36.49 -10.18 -30.94
CA PHE A 255 -37.07 -11.52 -30.93
C PHE A 255 -38.50 -11.59 -30.40
N ARG A 256 -39.07 -10.48 -29.89
CA ARG A 256 -40.46 -10.42 -29.41
C ARG A 256 -41.51 -10.14 -30.49
N HIS A 257 -41.08 -9.84 -31.72
CA HIS A 257 -41.95 -9.65 -32.88
C HIS A 257 -41.90 -10.83 -33.87
N LEU A 258 -41.27 -11.94 -33.48
CA LEU A 258 -41.15 -13.18 -34.26
C LEU A 258 -42.00 -14.33 -33.69
N GLU A 259 -42.87 -14.04 -32.71
CA GLU A 259 -43.91 -14.93 -32.18
C GLU A 259 -45.30 -14.44 -32.58
#